data_AF-A0A2D5MN46-F1
#
_entry.id   AF-A0A2D5MN46-F1
#
_cell.length_a   1.000
_cell.length_b   1.000
_cell.length_c   1.000
_cell.angle_alpha   90.00
_cell.angle_beta   90.00
_cell.angle_gamma   90.00
#
_symmetry.space_group_name_H-M   'P 1'
#
loop_
_entity.id
_entity.type
_entity.pdbx_description
1 polymer ?
#
loop_
_entity_poly.entity_id
_entity_poly.type
_entity_poly.pdbx_seq_one_letter_code
_entity_poly.pdbx_strand_id
1 'polypeptide(L)'
;MTAASATRGSNELLFSEILTKVNNAKDKAKKIAVLKQYDHPSLRMIIKGSFDPSIEWDLPEGTPPYMANEAPAGTEHTILKNDAKRLWHFIKGADKNTTKTQKETLFIQMLEGLHQDEAQLILDAKNKKLHRVYKGLSESVVKEAFGWNDLFVKVEQK
;
A
#
# COMPACT_ATOMS: atom_id res chain seq x y z
N MET A 1 12.22 -13.75 38.67
CA MET A 1 13.02 -12.78 37.88
C MET A 1 12.72 -12.99 36.42
N THR A 2 12.39 -11.88 35.77
CA THR A 2 11.60 -11.75 34.54
C THR A 2 12.31 -12.31 33.31
N ALA A 3 11.63 -13.18 32.55
CA ALA A 3 12.06 -13.58 31.23
C ALA A 3 11.95 -12.39 30.28
N ALA A 4 13.08 -11.97 29.70
CA ALA A 4 13.12 -10.97 28.65
C ALA A 4 12.37 -11.51 27.43
N SER A 5 11.23 -10.89 27.10
CA SER A 5 10.55 -11.09 25.83
C SER A 5 11.44 -10.56 24.72
N ALA A 6 12.11 -11.46 24.01
CA ALA A 6 12.69 -11.17 22.72
C ALA A 6 11.55 -10.86 21.74
N THR A 7 11.31 -9.59 21.47
CA THR A 7 10.47 -9.18 20.34
C THR A 7 11.19 -9.61 19.07
N ARG A 8 10.88 -10.81 18.57
CA ARG A 8 11.26 -11.24 17.23
C ARG A 8 10.77 -10.17 16.27
N GLY A 9 11.68 -9.51 15.55
CA GLY A 9 11.33 -8.71 14.38
C GLY A 9 10.37 -9.54 13.53
N SER A 10 9.21 -8.99 13.24
CA SER A 10 8.15 -9.70 12.53
C SER A 10 8.71 -10.25 11.21
N ASN A 11 8.69 -11.57 11.06
CA ASN A 11 9.11 -12.32 9.87
C ASN A 11 8.14 -12.11 8.67
N GLU A 12 7.47 -10.97 8.64
CA GLU A 12 6.41 -10.62 7.72
C GLU A 12 6.93 -9.54 6.76
N LEU A 13 6.84 -9.84 5.46
CA LEU A 13 7.35 -8.97 4.41
C LEU A 13 6.57 -7.66 4.33
N LEU A 14 7.27 -6.58 4.02
CA LEU A 14 6.67 -5.30 3.65
C LEU A 14 5.90 -5.44 2.33
N PHE A 15 4.91 -4.58 2.11
CA PHE A 15 4.19 -4.60 0.84
C PHE A 15 5.08 -4.20 -0.34
N SER A 16 6.04 -3.30 -0.13
CA SER A 16 7.08 -2.92 -1.09
C SER A 16 7.94 -4.11 -1.51
N GLU A 17 8.30 -4.99 -0.57
CA GLU A 17 9.03 -6.22 -0.83
C GLU A 17 8.16 -7.23 -1.60
N ILE A 18 6.89 -7.36 -1.25
CA ILE A 18 5.93 -8.22 -1.96
C ILE A 18 5.78 -7.74 -3.41
N LEU A 19 5.60 -6.44 -3.64
CA LEU A 19 5.49 -5.89 -5.00
C LEU A 19 6.82 -5.97 -5.76
N THR A 20 7.96 -5.92 -5.07
CA THR A 20 9.28 -6.23 -5.66
C THR A 20 9.37 -7.69 -6.10
N LYS A 21 8.83 -8.65 -5.34
CA LYS A 21 8.71 -10.05 -5.79
C LYS A 21 7.81 -10.17 -7.02
N VAL A 22 6.71 -9.41 -7.10
CA VAL A 22 5.87 -9.35 -8.30
C VAL A 22 6.67 -8.80 -9.48
N ASN A 23 7.40 -7.69 -9.31
CA ASN A 23 8.26 -7.09 -10.32
C ASN A 23 9.25 -8.12 -10.90
N ASN A 24 9.93 -8.86 -10.02
CA ASN A 24 10.96 -9.85 -10.36
C ASN A 24 10.41 -11.18 -10.92
N ALA A 25 9.12 -11.47 -10.74
CA ALA A 25 8.51 -12.68 -11.29
C ALA A 25 8.50 -12.64 -12.83
N LYS A 26 8.95 -13.76 -13.44
CA LYS A 26 9.26 -13.86 -14.88
C LYS A 26 8.05 -13.67 -15.80
N ASP A 27 6.91 -14.24 -15.42
CA ASP A 27 5.72 -14.34 -16.27
C ASP A 27 4.46 -13.95 -15.50
N LYS A 28 3.38 -13.69 -16.24
CA LYS A 28 2.09 -13.24 -15.70
C LYS A 28 1.54 -14.19 -14.63
N ALA A 29 1.63 -15.51 -14.85
CA ALA A 29 1.12 -16.50 -13.92
C ALA A 29 1.85 -16.47 -12.57
N LYS A 30 3.18 -16.32 -12.59
CA LYS A 30 3.98 -16.18 -11.36
C LYS A 30 3.71 -14.86 -10.64
N LYS A 31 3.50 -13.76 -11.38
CA LYS A 31 3.10 -12.46 -10.79
C LYS A 31 1.79 -12.58 -10.02
N ILE A 32 0.80 -13.24 -10.63
CA ILE A 32 -0.49 -13.54 -10.00
C ILE A 32 -0.32 -14.44 -8.78
N ALA A 33 0.51 -15.49 -8.88
CA ALA A 33 0.77 -16.40 -7.76
C ALA A 33 1.36 -15.67 -6.54
N VAL A 34 2.30 -14.73 -6.75
CA VAL A 34 2.85 -13.90 -5.67
C VAL A 34 1.75 -13.04 -5.03
N LEU A 35 0.93 -12.35 -5.83
CA LEU A 35 -0.17 -11.53 -5.29
C LEU A 35 -1.20 -12.36 -4.50
N LYS A 36 -1.49 -13.58 -4.96
CA LYS A 36 -2.39 -14.52 -4.26
C LYS A 36 -1.77 -15.08 -2.97
N GLN A 37 -0.48 -15.36 -2.98
CA GLN A 37 0.26 -15.87 -1.81
C GLN A 37 0.27 -14.86 -0.65
N TYR A 38 0.44 -13.58 -0.97
CA TYR A 38 0.51 -12.48 0.02
C TYR A 38 -0.76 -11.62 0.04
N ASP A 39 -1.89 -12.21 -0.34
CA ASP A 39 -3.14 -11.49 -0.46
C ASP A 39 -3.61 -10.96 0.90
N HIS A 40 -3.83 -9.64 0.98
CA HIS A 40 -4.24 -8.97 2.21
C HIS A 40 -5.17 -7.79 1.90
N PRO A 41 -6.21 -7.53 2.73
CA PRO A 41 -7.12 -6.39 2.52
C PRO A 41 -6.40 -5.05 2.35
N SER A 42 -5.38 -4.78 3.17
CA SER A 42 -4.57 -3.55 3.08
C SER A 42 -3.78 -3.46 1.77
N LEU A 43 -3.16 -4.56 1.32
CA LEU A 43 -2.44 -4.59 0.04
C LEU A 43 -3.40 -4.32 -1.12
N ARG A 44 -4.55 -4.97 -1.11
CA ARG A 44 -5.62 -4.74 -2.09
C ARG A 44 -6.07 -3.28 -2.10
N MET A 45 -6.23 -2.64 -0.95
CA MET A 45 -6.65 -1.24 -0.87
C MET A 45 -5.60 -0.29 -1.46
N ILE A 46 -4.31 -0.53 -1.20
CA ILE A 46 -3.21 0.27 -1.77
C ILE A 46 -3.17 0.12 -3.28
N ILE A 47 -3.22 -1.12 -3.78
CA ILE A 47 -3.26 -1.41 -5.22
C ILE A 47 -4.51 -0.76 -5.83
N LYS A 48 -5.69 -0.95 -5.23
CA LYS A 48 -6.93 -0.34 -5.72
C LYS A 48 -6.83 1.18 -5.75
N GLY A 49 -6.26 1.80 -4.72
CA GLY A 49 -6.00 3.24 -4.66
C GLY A 49 -5.11 3.76 -5.80
N SER A 50 -4.31 2.90 -6.44
CA SER A 50 -3.49 3.24 -7.60
C SER A 50 -4.12 2.93 -8.96
N PHE A 51 -4.94 1.88 -9.05
CA PHE A 51 -5.48 1.39 -10.33
C PHE A 51 -6.93 1.79 -10.59
N ASP A 52 -7.74 1.94 -9.55
CA ASP A 52 -9.15 2.30 -9.72
C ASP A 52 -9.27 3.81 -10.03
N PRO A 53 -9.77 4.20 -11.23
CA PRO A 53 -9.92 5.60 -11.59
C PRO A 53 -11.01 6.31 -10.79
N SER A 54 -11.96 5.59 -10.18
CA SER A 54 -13.00 6.18 -9.32
C SER A 54 -12.45 6.65 -7.96
N ILE A 55 -11.26 6.20 -7.58
CA ILE A 55 -10.60 6.63 -6.33
C ILE A 55 -9.78 7.88 -6.61
N GLU A 56 -10.30 9.03 -6.18
CA GLU A 56 -9.61 10.32 -6.19
C GLU A 56 -8.95 10.59 -4.82
N TRP A 57 -7.66 10.93 -4.82
CA TRP A 57 -6.93 11.30 -3.61
C TRP A 57 -7.14 12.78 -3.29
N ASP A 58 -7.53 13.09 -2.07
CA ASP A 58 -7.78 14.44 -1.53
C ASP A 58 -6.51 15.03 -0.91
N LEU A 59 -5.40 14.92 -1.65
CA LEU A 59 -4.08 15.38 -1.25
C LEU A 59 -3.44 16.16 -2.41
N PRO A 60 -2.60 17.19 -2.15
CA PRO A 60 -1.89 17.93 -3.20
C PRO A 60 -1.04 17.01 -4.08
N GLU A 61 -0.80 17.38 -5.34
CA GLU A 61 0.14 16.62 -6.18
C GLU A 61 1.57 16.67 -5.65
N GLY A 62 2.37 15.67 -6.02
CA GLY A 62 3.78 15.59 -5.63
C GLY A 62 4.00 14.93 -4.28
N THR A 63 5.24 15.07 -3.82
CA THR A 63 5.73 14.51 -2.56
C THR A 63 5.76 15.62 -1.50
N PRO A 64 5.04 15.47 -0.38
CA PRO A 64 5.12 16.46 0.70
C PRO A 64 6.51 16.45 1.33
N PRO A 65 6.92 17.53 2.01
CA PRO A 65 8.12 17.50 2.83
C PRO A 65 7.86 16.61 4.06
N TYR A 66 8.54 15.45 4.13
CA TYR A 66 8.48 14.53 5.26
C TYR A 66 9.90 14.05 5.60
N MET A 67 10.14 13.70 6.87
CA MET A 67 11.38 13.04 7.26
C MET A 67 11.28 11.53 6.99
N ALA A 68 12.06 11.02 6.03
CA ALA A 68 12.07 9.59 5.74
C ALA A 68 12.61 8.80 6.94
N ASN A 69 11.97 7.68 7.24
CA ASN A 69 12.43 6.78 8.28
C ASN A 69 13.43 5.77 7.70
N GLU A 70 14.70 5.93 8.09
CA GLU A 70 15.83 5.13 7.65
C GLU A 70 16.13 3.95 8.57
N ALA A 71 15.28 3.70 9.58
CA ALA A 71 15.46 2.58 10.48
C ALA A 71 15.29 1.24 9.71
N PRO A 72 16.01 0.17 10.12
CA PRO A 72 15.94 -1.10 9.40
C PRO A 72 14.53 -1.70 9.41
N ALA A 73 14.14 -2.32 8.29
CA ALA A 73 12.87 -3.05 8.20
C ALA A 73 12.67 -4.00 9.39
N GLY A 74 11.48 -3.94 10.00
CA GLY A 74 11.14 -4.72 11.18
C GLY A 74 11.50 -4.07 12.52
N THR A 75 12.13 -2.89 12.53
CA THR A 75 12.30 -2.06 13.74
C THR A 75 11.26 -0.95 13.87
N GLU A 76 10.40 -0.82 12.86
CA GLU A 76 9.41 0.24 12.78
C GLU A 76 8.24 0.01 13.73
N HIS A 77 7.84 1.09 14.42
CA HIS A 77 6.67 1.10 15.29
C HIS A 77 5.36 0.99 14.50
N THR A 78 5.37 1.43 13.23
CA THR A 78 4.22 1.41 12.33
C THR A 78 4.51 0.53 11.13
N ILE A 79 3.58 -0.38 10.83
CA ILE A 79 3.64 -1.26 9.65
C ILE A 79 2.48 -0.88 8.73
N LEU A 80 2.74 -0.65 7.45
CA LEU A 80 1.73 -0.22 6.49
C LEU A 80 0.53 -1.16 6.41
N LYS A 81 0.78 -2.46 6.61
CA LYS A 81 -0.26 -3.49 6.76
C LYS A 81 -1.36 -3.07 7.76
N ASN A 82 -0.98 -2.47 8.89
CA ASN A 82 -1.90 -2.03 9.95
C ASN A 82 -2.45 -0.63 9.69
N ASP A 83 -1.64 0.25 9.12
CA ASP A 83 -1.96 1.67 8.95
C ASP A 83 -2.73 1.99 7.68
N ALA A 84 -2.75 1.09 6.70
CA ALA A 84 -3.51 1.27 5.47
C ALA A 84 -4.99 1.57 5.74
N LYS A 85 -5.57 1.05 6.84
CA LYS A 85 -6.96 1.35 7.24
C LYS A 85 -7.24 2.84 7.47
N ARG A 86 -6.23 3.70 7.53
CA ARG A 86 -6.35 5.16 7.63
C ARG A 86 -6.37 5.84 6.26
N LEU A 87 -6.10 5.14 5.16
CA LEU A 87 -6.03 5.72 3.82
C LEU A 87 -7.36 6.33 3.35
N TRP A 88 -8.51 5.91 3.92
CA TRP A 88 -9.81 6.53 3.61
C TRP A 88 -9.86 8.03 3.98
N HIS A 89 -9.07 8.48 4.96
CA HIS A 89 -8.95 9.91 5.29
C HIS A 89 -8.52 10.74 4.08
N PHE A 90 -7.74 10.13 3.19
CA PHE A 90 -7.14 10.79 2.02
C PHE A 90 -7.91 10.55 0.73
N ILE A 91 -9.10 9.93 0.78
CA ILE A 91 -9.96 9.75 -0.40
C ILE A 91 -11.04 10.82 -0.41
N LYS A 92 -11.23 11.44 -1.57
CA LYS A 92 -12.20 12.51 -1.77
C LYS A 92 -13.62 12.05 -1.41
N GLY A 93 -14.27 12.81 -0.54
CA GLY A 93 -15.64 12.54 -0.09
C GLY A 93 -15.80 11.43 0.95
N ALA A 94 -14.76 10.65 1.25
CA ALA A 94 -14.79 9.59 2.27
C ALA A 94 -14.71 10.16 3.70
N ASP A 95 -13.82 11.12 3.91
CA ASP A 95 -13.72 11.87 5.17
C ASP A 95 -14.17 13.32 5.00
N LYS A 96 -15.31 13.63 5.62
CA LYS A 96 -15.94 14.95 5.62
C LYS A 96 -15.67 15.76 6.89
N ASN A 97 -15.11 15.12 7.93
CA ASN A 97 -14.92 15.75 9.24
C ASN A 97 -13.51 16.34 9.36
N THR A 98 -12.52 15.72 8.72
CA THR A 98 -11.13 16.19 8.75
C THR A 98 -10.90 17.25 7.68
N THR A 99 -10.33 18.40 8.08
CA THR A 99 -9.99 19.48 7.14
C THR A 99 -8.83 19.10 6.23
N LYS A 100 -8.69 19.79 5.09
CA LYS A 100 -7.60 19.54 4.13
C LYS A 100 -6.21 19.62 4.78
N THR A 101 -5.95 20.67 5.57
CA THR A 101 -4.67 20.83 6.28
C THR A 101 -4.42 19.69 7.25
N GLN A 102 -5.43 19.24 7.99
CA GLN A 102 -5.30 18.09 8.89
C GLN A 102 -5.02 16.80 8.13
N LYS A 103 -5.64 16.58 6.96
CA LYS A 103 -5.35 15.42 6.10
C LYS A 103 -3.90 15.43 5.63
N GLU A 104 -3.38 16.58 5.21
CA GLU A 104 -1.98 16.73 4.82
C GLU A 104 -1.03 16.44 5.98
N THR A 105 -1.31 16.97 7.19
CA THR A 105 -0.53 16.67 8.40
C THR A 105 -0.57 15.18 8.76
N LEU A 106 -1.75 14.54 8.74
CA LEU A 106 -1.91 13.12 9.01
C LEU A 106 -1.17 12.25 7.99
N PHE A 107 -1.17 12.68 6.72
CA PHE A 107 -0.46 11.98 5.66
C PHE A 107 1.05 12.05 5.87
N ILE A 108 1.60 13.22 6.21
CA ILE A 108 3.02 13.39 6.53
C ILE A 108 3.40 12.49 7.71
N GLN A 109 2.64 12.52 8.81
CA GLN A 109 2.89 11.66 9.97
C GLN A 109 2.86 10.16 9.64
N MET A 110 1.97 9.74 8.74
CA MET A 110 1.95 8.37 8.24
C MET A 110 3.26 8.03 7.50
N LEU A 111 3.71 8.90 6.59
CA LEU A 111 4.96 8.67 5.84
C LEU A 111 6.19 8.61 6.76
N GLU A 112 6.27 9.49 7.75
CA GLU A 112 7.37 9.54 8.73
C GLU A 112 7.39 8.32 9.67
N GLY A 113 6.23 7.70 9.92
CA GLY A 113 6.13 6.51 10.75
C GLY A 113 6.44 5.20 10.01
N LEU A 114 6.39 5.20 8.67
CA LEU A 114 6.59 4.02 7.83
C LEU A 114 8.05 3.88 7.42
N HIS A 115 8.51 2.65 7.20
CA HIS A 115 9.77 2.39 6.50
C HIS A 115 9.78 3.14 5.14
N GLN A 116 10.92 3.72 4.77
CA GLN A 116 11.07 4.54 3.56
C GLN A 116 10.45 3.92 2.29
N ASP A 117 10.61 2.61 2.09
CA ASP A 117 10.06 1.92 0.90
C ASP A 117 8.53 1.83 0.94
N GLU A 118 7.92 1.71 2.12
CA GLU A 118 6.46 1.70 2.28
C GLU A 118 5.88 3.11 2.15
N ALA A 119 6.60 4.14 2.63
CA ALA A 119 6.25 5.53 2.40
C ALA A 119 6.27 5.85 0.89
N GLN A 120 7.31 5.42 0.17
CA GLN A 120 7.42 5.55 -1.27
C GLN A 120 6.30 4.78 -2.00
N LEU A 121 5.97 3.57 -1.54
CA LEU A 121 4.85 2.79 -2.07
C LEU A 121 3.52 3.56 -2.01
N ILE A 122 3.22 4.22 -0.89
CA ILE A 122 2.00 5.02 -0.74
C ILE A 122 2.01 6.25 -1.65
N LEU A 123 3.15 6.92 -1.81
CA LEU A 123 3.31 8.04 -2.74
C LEU A 123 3.06 7.60 -4.19
N ASP A 124 3.59 6.44 -4.59
CA ASP A 124 3.39 5.90 -5.94
C ASP A 124 1.95 5.41 -6.15
N ALA A 125 1.30 4.90 -5.09
CA ALA A 125 -0.12 4.55 -5.13
C ALA A 125 -0.99 5.79 -5.36
N LYS A 126 -0.80 6.84 -4.54
CA LYS A 126 -1.48 8.14 -4.67
C LYS A 126 -1.32 8.74 -6.05
N ASN A 127 -0.11 8.72 -6.59
CA ASN A 127 0.21 9.28 -7.89
C ASN A 127 -0.20 8.37 -9.07
N LYS A 128 -0.89 7.24 -8.83
CA LYS A 128 -1.33 6.28 -9.86
C LYS A 128 -0.16 5.69 -10.67
N LYS A 129 1.01 5.51 -10.04
CA LYS A 129 2.28 5.12 -10.70
C LYS A 129 2.74 3.69 -10.42
N LEU A 130 2.01 2.88 -9.63
CA LEU A 130 2.48 1.53 -9.27
C LEU A 130 2.81 0.65 -10.49
N HIS A 131 2.03 0.74 -11.57
CA HIS A 131 2.28 -0.01 -12.81
C HIS A 131 3.58 0.40 -13.53
N ARG A 132 4.10 1.60 -13.25
CA ARG A 132 5.37 2.12 -13.80
C ARG A 132 6.55 1.74 -12.91
N VAL A 133 6.34 1.75 -11.59
CA VAL A 133 7.35 1.44 -10.58
C VAL A 133 7.62 -0.07 -10.49
N TYR A 134 6.56 -0.89 -10.48
CA TYR A 134 6.67 -2.34 -10.40
C TYR A 134 6.34 -2.97 -11.78
N LYS A 135 7.38 -3.36 -12.52
CA LYS A 135 7.21 -3.89 -13.88
C LYS A 135 6.31 -5.13 -13.91
N GLY A 136 5.28 -5.08 -14.75
CA GLY A 136 4.33 -6.18 -14.93
C GLY A 136 3.27 -6.28 -13.84
N LEU A 137 3.21 -5.36 -12.87
CA LEU A 137 2.02 -5.13 -12.06
C LEU A 137 1.01 -4.35 -12.92
N SER A 138 0.29 -5.05 -13.81
CA SER A 138 -0.71 -4.45 -14.70
C SER A 138 -2.13 -4.63 -14.18
N GLU A 139 -3.09 -3.87 -14.73
CA GLU A 139 -4.52 -4.06 -14.44
C GLU A 139 -4.96 -5.52 -14.61
N SER A 140 -4.55 -6.15 -15.70
CA SER A 140 -4.89 -7.56 -15.97
C SER A 140 -4.35 -8.50 -14.88
N VAL A 141 -3.13 -8.26 -14.38
CA VAL A 141 -2.54 -9.05 -13.31
C VAL A 141 -3.30 -8.87 -12.00
N VAL A 142 -3.61 -7.63 -11.59
CA VAL A 142 -4.27 -7.39 -10.30
C VAL A 142 -5.74 -7.82 -10.32
N LYS A 143 -6.45 -7.61 -11.45
CA LYS A 143 -7.83 -8.06 -11.62
C LYS A 143 -7.92 -9.59 -11.53
N GLU A 144 -7.05 -10.31 -12.22
CA GLU A 144 -7.01 -11.77 -12.19
C GLU A 144 -6.52 -12.33 -10.84
N ALA A 145 -5.59 -11.66 -10.18
CA ALA A 145 -5.10 -12.07 -8.86
C ALA A 145 -6.18 -12.00 -7.79
N PHE A 146 -6.97 -10.92 -7.77
CA PHE A 146 -7.95 -10.67 -6.71
C PHE A 146 -9.39 -10.99 -7.09
N GLY A 147 -9.63 -11.48 -8.32
CA GLY A 147 -10.97 -11.77 -8.84
C GLY A 147 -11.83 -10.52 -9.01
N TRP A 148 -11.21 -9.42 -9.46
CA TRP A 148 -11.90 -8.17 -9.68
C TRP A 148 -12.43 -8.02 -11.10
N ASN A 149 -13.58 -7.36 -11.23
CA ASN A 149 -14.09 -6.85 -12.49
C ASN A 149 -13.41 -5.52 -12.89
N ASP A 150 -13.91 -4.91 -13.97
CA ASP A 150 -13.40 -3.63 -14.45
C ASP A 150 -13.64 -2.45 -13.51
N LEU A 151 -14.49 -2.61 -12.50
CA LEU A 151 -14.73 -1.65 -11.42
C LEU A 151 -13.84 -1.93 -10.20
N PHE A 152 -12.85 -2.83 -10.31
CA PHE A 152 -11.98 -3.22 -9.20
C PHE A 152 -12.75 -3.75 -7.98
N VAL A 153 -13.89 -4.41 -8.23
CA VAL A 153 -14.75 -5.04 -7.19
C VAL A 153 -14.74 -6.55 -7.40
N LYS A 154 -14.71 -7.31 -6.30
CA LYS A 154 -14.81 -8.78 -6.36
C LYS A 154 -16.12 -9.18 -7.00
N VAL A 155 -16.05 -10.07 -8.00
CA VAL A 155 -17.24 -10.69 -8.56
C VAL A 155 -17.69 -11.79 -7.60
N GLU A 156 -18.84 -11.62 -6.95
CA GLU A 156 -19.46 -12.71 -6.21
C GLU A 156 -19.79 -13.82 -7.22
N GLN A 157 -19.16 -14.98 -7.06
CA GLN A 157 -19.58 -16.17 -7.80
C GLN A 157 -20.76 -16.75 -7.05
N LYS A 158 -21.93 -16.75 -7.71
CA LYS A 158 -23.13 -17.46 -7.25
C LYS A 158 -22.89 -18.96 -7.19
#